data_AF-A0A936PPG2-F1
#
_entry.id   AF-A0A936PPG2-F1
#
_cell.length_a   1.000
_cell.length_b   1.000
_cell.length_c   1.000
_cell.angle_alpha   90.00
_cell.angle_beta   90.00
_cell.angle_gamma   90.00
#
_symmetry.space_group_name_H-M   'P 1'
#
loop_
_entity.id
_entity.type
_entity.pdbx_description
1 polymer ?
#
loop_
_entity_poly.entity_id
_entity_poly.type
_entity_poly.pdbx_seq_one_letter_code
_entity_poly.pdbx_strand_id
1 'polypeptide(L)'
;MRWIAPTVTLLSGAACLYGASHATALAELMVRFALISGEQVVMIGVYLNLFLAIFGLCVLLVGIWLLWQWASDNSEVYEIWVQQLEPVAGEYGRRVEIHPKEGIGFASQADNIRTEVIVQPIGEGYVTVWVASPGRQPLMMMPAHAEGALADDTDWKLVGQHMNWVLRAELPSMARPLLNEGALVSAVSQLMHFPWVKAVRQDTKGVEILMGLMPPEHLSPMVRNALVVARLLVKLNG
;
A
#
# COMPACT_ATOMS: atom_id res chain seq x y z
N MET A 1 -48.80 31.26 18.60
CA MET A 1 -48.35 32.66 18.76
C MET A 1 -48.05 32.96 20.23
N ARG A 2 -46.85 32.63 20.75
CA ARG A 2 -46.52 32.79 22.19
C ARG A 2 -45.10 33.32 22.50
N TRP A 3 -44.41 33.91 21.52
CA TRP A 3 -43.00 34.34 21.69
C TRP A 3 -42.75 35.85 21.50
N ILE A 4 -43.79 36.68 21.38
CA ILE A 4 -43.62 38.14 21.14
C ILE A 4 -43.51 38.94 22.45
N ALA A 5 -43.93 38.37 23.59
CA ALA A 5 -44.01 39.11 24.84
C ALA A 5 -42.66 39.50 25.50
N PRO A 6 -41.59 38.68 25.51
CA PRO A 6 -40.38 39.04 26.25
C PRO A 6 -39.42 39.97 25.50
N THR A 7 -39.51 40.07 24.16
CA THR A 7 -38.65 40.94 23.34
C THR A 7 -39.11 42.40 23.34
N VAL A 8 -40.40 42.66 23.49
CA VAL A 8 -40.94 44.04 23.53
C VAL A 8 -40.60 44.74 24.86
N THR A 9 -40.58 44.01 25.98
CA THR A 9 -40.26 44.56 27.30
C THR A 9 -38.78 44.93 27.46
N LEU A 10 -37.87 44.19 26.82
CA LEU A 10 -36.42 44.43 26.88
C LEU A 10 -35.98 45.65 26.06
N LEU A 11 -36.71 46.00 24.99
CA LEU A 11 -36.41 47.14 24.13
C LEU A 11 -37.06 48.45 24.62
N SER A 12 -38.13 48.36 25.41
CA SER A 12 -38.76 49.52 26.07
C SER A 12 -37.82 50.19 27.09
N GLY A 13 -36.95 49.41 27.76
CA GLY A 13 -35.95 49.91 28.69
C GLY A 13 -34.77 50.62 28.01
N ALA A 14 -34.43 50.26 26.76
CA ALA A 14 -33.34 50.87 26.01
C ALA A 14 -33.71 52.24 25.41
N ALA A 15 -34.98 52.44 25.06
CA ALA A 15 -35.49 53.70 24.50
C ALA A 15 -35.52 54.86 25.51
N CYS A 16 -35.54 54.59 26.82
CA CYS A 16 -35.46 55.62 27.85
C CYS A 16 -34.04 56.14 28.10
N LEU A 17 -32.99 55.43 27.67
CA LEU A 17 -31.58 55.76 27.96
C LEU A 17 -30.85 56.45 26.80
N TYR A 18 -31.33 56.31 25.57
CA TYR A 18 -30.74 56.92 24.38
C TYR A 18 -31.78 57.83 23.71
N GLY A 19 -31.54 59.14 23.72
CA GLY A 19 -32.50 60.18 23.36
C GLY A 19 -33.28 59.99 22.06
N ALA A 20 -34.34 60.79 21.90
CA ALA A 20 -35.43 60.65 20.92
C ALA A 20 -35.05 60.36 19.45
N SER A 21 -33.82 60.66 19.01
CA SER A 21 -33.31 60.35 17.67
C SER A 21 -33.00 58.86 17.44
N HIS A 22 -32.80 58.06 18.49
CA HIS A 22 -32.48 56.63 18.38
C HIS A 22 -33.74 55.75 18.55
N ALA A 23 -34.74 56.26 19.26
CA ALA A 23 -36.04 55.60 19.40
C ALA A 23 -36.79 55.51 18.05
N THR A 24 -36.66 56.52 17.19
CA THR A 24 -37.28 56.54 15.86
C THR A 24 -36.61 55.53 14.91
N ALA A 25 -35.29 55.42 14.91
CA ALA A 25 -34.56 54.43 14.10
C ALA A 25 -34.87 52.99 14.52
N LEU A 26 -35.00 52.74 15.83
CA LEU A 26 -35.32 51.43 16.37
C LEU A 26 -36.79 51.06 16.09
N ALA A 27 -37.70 52.03 16.19
CA ALA A 27 -39.10 51.85 15.78
C ALA A 27 -39.23 51.60 14.27
N GLU A 28 -38.46 52.29 13.43
CA GLU A 28 -38.45 52.09 11.98
C GLU A 28 -37.92 50.70 11.61
N LEU A 29 -36.88 50.22 12.31
CA LEU A 29 -36.35 48.86 12.14
C LEU A 29 -37.36 47.80 12.59
N MET A 30 -38.06 48.02 13.70
CA MET A 30 -39.13 47.13 14.18
C MET A 30 -40.34 47.11 13.24
N VAL A 31 -40.72 48.26 12.66
CA VAL A 31 -41.78 48.33 11.65
C VAL A 31 -41.37 47.62 10.37
N ARG A 32 -40.11 47.75 9.93
CA ARG A 32 -39.56 46.99 8.80
C ARG A 32 -39.56 45.49 9.06
N PHE A 33 -39.24 45.04 10.28
CA PHE A 33 -39.33 43.63 10.68
C PHE A 33 -40.78 43.14 10.80
N ALA A 34 -41.71 43.98 11.26
CA ALA A 34 -43.13 43.67 11.34
C ALA A 34 -43.83 43.64 9.96
N LEU A 35 -43.25 44.33 8.96
CA LEU A 35 -43.69 44.35 7.57
C LEU A 35 -43.13 43.19 6.73
N ILE A 36 -42.22 42.37 7.29
CA ILE A 36 -41.83 41.11 6.66
C ILE A 36 -43.06 40.20 6.71
N SER A 37 -43.79 40.15 5.59
CA SER A 37 -44.97 39.29 5.45
C SER A 37 -44.56 37.84 5.73
N GLY A 38 -45.49 37.02 6.24
CA GLY A 38 -45.23 35.59 6.47
C GLY A 38 -44.68 34.88 5.22
N GLU A 39 -45.01 35.37 4.03
CA GLU A 39 -44.48 34.91 2.75
C GLU A 39 -42.98 35.15 2.59
N GLN A 40 -42.44 36.28 3.05
CA GLN A 40 -40.99 36.55 3.00
C GLN A 40 -40.21 35.63 3.94
N VAL A 41 -40.76 35.30 5.13
CA VAL A 41 -40.13 34.34 6.05
C VAL A 41 -40.10 32.93 5.45
N VAL A 42 -41.19 32.51 4.81
CA VAL A 42 -41.27 31.21 4.11
C VAL A 42 -40.29 31.16 2.95
N MET A 43 -40.23 32.21 2.13
CA MET A 43 -39.28 32.34 1.01
C MET A 43 -37.83 32.23 1.49
N ILE A 44 -37.44 32.94 2.55
CA ILE A 44 -36.10 32.84 3.13
C ILE A 44 -35.79 31.41 3.59
N GLY A 45 -36.74 30.73 4.23
CA GLY A 45 -36.59 29.33 4.65
C GLY A 45 -36.41 28.37 3.46
N VAL A 46 -37.16 28.57 2.37
CA VAL A 46 -37.02 27.77 1.14
C VAL A 46 -35.66 28.01 0.49
N TYR A 47 -35.22 29.26 0.35
CA TYR A 47 -33.90 29.57 -0.21
C TYR A 47 -32.76 29.02 0.63
N LEU A 48 -32.86 29.09 1.96
CA LEU A 48 -31.85 28.53 2.85
C LEU A 48 -31.78 27.01 2.73
N ASN A 49 -32.92 26.31 2.72
CA ASN A 49 -32.95 24.85 2.54
C ASN A 49 -32.42 24.42 1.18
N LEU A 50 -32.77 25.16 0.12
CA LEU A 50 -32.26 24.90 -1.23
C LEU A 50 -30.74 25.10 -1.29
N PHE A 51 -30.24 26.18 -0.69
CA PHE A 51 -28.80 26.44 -0.60
C PHE A 51 -28.06 25.33 0.14
N LEU A 52 -28.59 24.89 1.29
CA LEU A 52 -28.01 23.80 2.07
C LEU A 52 -28.02 22.47 1.30
N ALA A 53 -29.09 22.19 0.55
CA ALA A 53 -29.18 21.00 -0.30
C ALA A 53 -28.13 21.01 -1.42
N ILE A 54 -27.98 22.15 -2.11
CA ILE A 54 -26.97 22.32 -3.16
C ILE A 54 -25.56 22.21 -2.57
N PHE A 55 -25.31 22.86 -1.44
CA PHE A 55 -24.02 22.79 -0.76
C PHE A 55 -23.68 21.36 -0.32
N GLY A 56 -24.64 20.64 0.26
CA GLY A 56 -24.46 19.23 0.63
C GLY A 56 -24.15 18.33 -0.58
N LEU A 57 -24.84 18.57 -1.71
CA LEU A 57 -24.56 17.85 -2.96
C LEU A 57 -23.15 18.15 -3.48
N CYS A 58 -22.71 19.41 -3.46
CA CYS A 58 -21.35 19.79 -3.87
C CYS A 58 -20.29 19.12 -3.00
N VAL A 59 -20.46 19.11 -1.68
CA VAL A 59 -19.53 18.44 -0.75
C VAL A 59 -19.47 16.93 -1.04
N LEU A 60 -20.62 16.30 -1.29
CA LEU A 60 -20.69 14.88 -1.63
C LEU A 60 -20.00 14.56 -2.95
N LEU A 61 -20.20 15.37 -3.99
CA LEU A 61 -19.53 15.21 -5.29
C LEU A 61 -18.01 15.39 -5.19
N VAL A 62 -17.54 16.39 -4.43
CA VAL A 62 -16.11 16.57 -4.16
C VAL A 62 -15.55 15.38 -3.39
N GLY A 63 -16.28 14.85 -2.40
CA GLY A 63 -15.88 13.66 -1.66
C GLY A 63 -15.75 12.42 -2.56
N ILE A 64 -16.72 12.19 -3.46
CA ILE A 64 -16.66 11.09 -4.44
C ILE A 64 -15.49 11.28 -5.39
N TRP A 65 -15.25 12.50 -5.87
CA TRP A 65 -14.14 12.80 -6.76
C TRP A 65 -12.78 12.54 -6.10
N LEU A 66 -12.60 12.95 -4.84
CA LEU A 66 -11.38 12.67 -4.08
C LEU A 66 -11.17 11.16 -3.86
N LEU A 67 -12.23 10.42 -3.54
CA LEU A 67 -12.16 8.95 -3.41
C LEU A 67 -11.81 8.28 -4.75
N TRP A 68 -12.38 8.75 -5.85
CA TRP A 68 -12.09 8.25 -7.19
C TRP A 68 -10.65 8.54 -7.60
N GLN A 69 -10.14 9.75 -7.33
CA GLN A 69 -8.77 10.12 -7.63
C GLN A 69 -7.78 9.30 -6.82
N TRP A 70 -8.05 9.08 -5.53
CA TRP A 70 -7.23 8.20 -4.69
C TRP A 70 -7.22 6.74 -5.18
N ALA A 71 -8.35 6.26 -5.71
CA ALA A 71 -8.42 4.92 -6.32
C ALA A 71 -7.69 4.84 -7.68
N SER A 72 -7.74 5.91 -8.48
CA SER A 72 -7.11 5.99 -9.80
C SER A 72 -5.59 6.19 -9.74
N ASP A 73 -5.06 6.87 -8.73
CA ASP A 73 -3.61 7.13 -8.62
C ASP A 73 -2.79 5.83 -8.52
N ASN A 74 -3.40 4.77 -7.98
CA ASN A 74 -2.72 3.48 -7.86
C ASN A 74 -2.58 2.74 -9.20
N SER A 75 -3.45 2.98 -10.20
CA SER A 75 -3.39 2.22 -11.47
C SER A 75 -2.18 2.59 -12.32
N GLU A 76 -1.76 3.86 -12.34
CA GLU A 76 -0.57 4.31 -13.07
C GLU A 76 0.71 3.73 -12.46
N VAL A 77 0.76 3.63 -11.13
CA VAL A 77 1.88 3.01 -10.42
C VAL A 77 2.04 1.57 -10.88
N TYR A 78 0.95 0.80 -10.93
CA TYR A 78 0.98 -0.60 -11.33
C TYR A 78 1.35 -0.82 -12.80
N GLU A 79 0.99 0.09 -13.70
CA GLU A 79 1.23 -0.06 -15.13
C GLU A 79 2.71 -0.25 -15.47
N ILE A 80 3.60 0.55 -14.87
CA ILE A 80 5.05 0.47 -15.12
C ILE A 80 5.60 -0.89 -14.69
N TRP A 81 5.17 -1.41 -13.53
CA TRP A 81 5.58 -2.72 -13.04
C TRP A 81 5.06 -3.86 -13.91
N VAL A 82 3.82 -3.76 -14.39
CA VAL A 82 3.24 -4.72 -15.34
C VAL A 82 4.07 -4.76 -16.62
N GLN A 83 4.36 -3.61 -17.23
CA GLN A 83 5.16 -3.52 -18.46
C GLN A 83 6.56 -4.12 -18.29
N GLN A 84 7.18 -3.99 -17.12
CA GLN A 84 8.51 -4.56 -16.84
C GLN A 84 8.45 -6.06 -16.58
N LEU A 85 7.36 -6.56 -15.99
CA LEU A 85 7.19 -7.98 -15.68
C LEU A 85 6.67 -8.80 -16.88
N GLU A 86 5.94 -8.17 -17.79
CA GLU A 86 5.31 -8.80 -18.95
C GLU A 86 6.29 -9.54 -19.87
N PRO A 87 7.49 -9.02 -20.19
CA PRO A 87 8.51 -9.76 -20.93
C PRO A 87 8.95 -11.05 -20.23
N VAL A 88 9.03 -11.03 -18.90
CA VAL A 88 9.39 -12.23 -18.13
C VAL A 88 8.22 -13.21 -18.11
N ALA A 89 6.99 -12.75 -17.84
CA ALA A 89 5.81 -13.61 -17.87
C ALA A 89 5.59 -14.26 -19.25
N GLY A 90 5.86 -13.52 -20.33
CA GLY A 90 5.75 -13.98 -21.71
C GLY A 90 6.67 -15.16 -22.02
N GLU A 91 7.87 -15.23 -21.43
CA GLU A 91 8.77 -16.40 -21.58
C GLU A 91 8.20 -17.69 -21.01
N TYR A 92 7.27 -17.56 -20.07
CA TYR A 92 6.57 -18.66 -19.44
C TYR A 92 5.20 -18.92 -20.06
N GLY A 93 4.87 -18.23 -21.17
CA GLY A 93 3.55 -18.29 -21.81
C GLY A 93 2.43 -17.78 -20.91
N ARG A 94 2.75 -16.89 -19.97
CA ARG A 94 1.79 -16.31 -19.01
C ARG A 94 1.62 -14.82 -19.24
N ARG A 95 0.54 -14.29 -18.67
CA ARG A 95 0.28 -12.86 -18.56
C ARG A 95 0.46 -12.44 -17.12
N VAL A 96 0.73 -11.17 -16.93
CA VAL A 96 0.80 -10.55 -15.62
C VAL A 96 -0.62 -10.28 -15.12
N GLU A 97 -0.88 -10.64 -13.88
CA GLU A 97 -2.14 -10.42 -13.18
C GLU A 97 -1.94 -9.37 -12.09
N ILE A 98 -2.95 -8.51 -11.90
CA ILE A 98 -2.97 -7.51 -10.83
C ILE A 98 -3.96 -7.98 -9.77
N HIS A 99 -3.43 -8.34 -8.60
CA HIS A 99 -4.20 -8.77 -7.44
C HIS A 99 -4.22 -7.65 -6.40
N PRO A 100 -5.39 -7.09 -6.03
CA PRO A 100 -5.46 -5.93 -5.13
C PRO A 100 -4.84 -6.12 -3.73
N LYS A 101 -4.73 -7.37 -3.27
CA LYS A 101 -4.15 -7.71 -1.95
C LYS A 101 -2.75 -8.30 -2.03
N GLU A 102 -2.43 -8.95 -3.14
CA GLU A 102 -1.20 -9.75 -3.28
C GLU A 102 -0.16 -9.05 -4.16
N GLY A 103 -0.55 -8.01 -4.91
CA GLY A 103 0.33 -7.25 -5.79
C GLY A 103 0.20 -7.65 -7.26
N ILE A 104 1.23 -7.34 -8.04
CA ILE A 104 1.33 -7.68 -9.45
C ILE A 104 2.19 -8.93 -9.60
N GLY A 105 1.76 -9.91 -10.37
CA GLY A 105 2.55 -11.11 -10.52
C GLY A 105 2.15 -12.01 -11.66
N PHE A 106 2.85 -13.13 -11.76
CA PHE A 106 2.41 -14.26 -12.55
C PHE A 106 2.78 -15.57 -11.85
N ALA A 107 1.96 -16.58 -12.06
CA ALA A 107 2.26 -17.95 -11.68
C ALA A 107 2.35 -18.81 -12.94
N SER A 108 3.37 -19.66 -13.00
CA SER A 108 3.52 -20.64 -14.06
C SER A 108 3.85 -22.01 -13.49
N GLN A 109 3.40 -23.05 -14.18
CA GLN A 109 3.78 -24.42 -13.91
C GLN A 109 4.39 -24.95 -15.21
N ALA A 110 5.72 -25.02 -15.24
CA ALA A 110 6.49 -25.53 -16.37
C ALA A 110 7.45 -26.61 -15.83
N ASP A 111 7.64 -27.70 -16.58
CA ASP A 111 8.55 -28.78 -16.22
C ASP A 111 8.31 -29.38 -14.82
N ASN A 112 7.04 -29.47 -14.38
CA ASN A 112 6.62 -29.86 -13.02
C ASN A 112 7.11 -28.97 -11.88
N ILE A 113 7.61 -27.78 -12.19
CA ILE A 113 8.06 -26.78 -11.21
C ILE A 113 7.08 -25.61 -11.23
N ARG A 114 6.35 -25.41 -10.13
CA ARG A 114 5.52 -24.20 -9.95
C ARG A 114 6.45 -23.04 -9.64
N THR A 115 6.33 -21.97 -10.39
CA THR A 115 7.07 -20.71 -10.26
C THR A 115 6.06 -19.60 -10.07
N GLU A 116 6.33 -18.70 -9.13
CA GLU A 116 5.46 -17.59 -8.79
C GLU A 116 6.32 -16.36 -8.57
N VAL A 117 5.96 -15.26 -9.23
CA VAL A 117 6.63 -13.97 -9.08
C VAL A 117 5.57 -12.98 -8.66
N ILE A 118 5.80 -12.32 -7.53
CA ILE A 118 4.90 -11.33 -6.96
C ILE A 118 5.68 -10.05 -6.70
N VAL A 119 5.11 -8.92 -7.07
CA VAL A 119 5.63 -7.57 -6.89
C VAL A 119 4.58 -6.77 -6.14
N GLN A 120 4.92 -6.30 -4.94
CA GLN A 120 4.08 -5.40 -4.16
C GLN A 120 4.74 -4.02 -4.14
N PRO A 121 4.24 -3.05 -4.92
CA PRO A 121 4.85 -1.72 -4.99
C PRO A 121 4.37 -0.75 -3.90
N ILE A 122 3.47 -1.19 -2.99
CA ILE A 122 2.89 -0.35 -1.94
C ILE A 122 3.54 -0.70 -0.58
N GLY A 123 3.81 0.31 0.25
CA GLY A 123 4.42 0.15 1.58
C GLY A 123 5.95 0.07 1.53
N GLU A 124 6.56 -0.82 2.31
CA GLU A 124 8.01 -1.08 2.23
C GLU A 124 8.42 -1.71 0.89
N GLY A 125 7.45 -2.31 0.20
CA GLY A 125 7.52 -2.82 -1.16
C GLY A 125 8.49 -3.99 -1.34
N TYR A 126 8.04 -5.05 -2.00
CA TYR A 126 8.87 -6.25 -2.17
C TYR A 126 8.61 -6.97 -3.47
N VAL A 127 9.61 -7.71 -3.90
CA VAL A 127 9.53 -8.67 -5.00
C VAL A 127 9.85 -10.04 -4.43
N THR A 128 8.88 -10.94 -4.52
CA THR A 128 9.03 -12.33 -4.09
C THR A 128 9.07 -13.22 -5.32
N VAL A 129 10.14 -14.00 -5.44
CA VAL A 129 10.25 -15.06 -6.44
C VAL A 129 10.22 -16.39 -5.71
N TRP A 130 9.19 -17.17 -5.97
CA TRP A 130 8.98 -18.48 -5.37
C TRP A 130 9.04 -19.58 -6.42
N VAL A 131 9.73 -20.66 -6.09
CA VAL A 131 9.86 -21.85 -6.94
C VAL A 131 9.62 -23.09 -6.09
N ALA A 132 8.62 -23.89 -6.44
CA ALA A 132 8.35 -25.15 -5.79
C ALA A 132 9.57 -26.07 -5.88
N SER A 133 9.92 -26.67 -4.75
CA SER A 133 11.06 -27.57 -4.63
C SER A 133 10.64 -28.72 -3.73
N PRO A 134 11.02 -29.98 -4.03
CA PRO A 134 10.88 -31.10 -3.10
C PRO A 134 11.95 -30.99 -1.99
N GLY A 135 12.05 -29.81 -1.38
CA GLY A 135 13.16 -29.48 -0.52
C GLY A 135 13.20 -30.37 0.72
N ARG A 136 14.39 -30.88 1.05
CA ARG A 136 14.55 -31.75 2.23
C ARG A 136 14.90 -31.00 3.51
N GLN A 137 15.32 -29.73 3.40
CA GLN A 137 15.96 -29.01 4.49
C GLN A 137 15.64 -27.51 4.50
N PRO A 138 15.40 -26.92 5.69
CA PRO A 138 15.21 -25.48 5.86
C PRO A 138 16.57 -24.76 5.92
N LEU A 139 16.84 -23.92 4.92
CA LEU A 139 18.04 -23.08 4.80
C LEU A 139 17.66 -21.63 4.52
N MET A 140 18.41 -20.70 5.09
CA MET A 140 18.21 -19.28 4.86
C MET A 140 19.55 -18.64 4.58
N MET A 141 19.69 -18.07 3.40
CA MET A 141 20.86 -17.31 2.97
C MET A 141 20.50 -15.84 2.98
N MET A 142 21.34 -14.99 3.56
CA MET A 142 21.07 -13.56 3.68
C MET A 142 22.33 -12.73 3.49
N PRO A 143 22.24 -11.46 3.08
CA PRO A 143 23.38 -10.56 3.16
C PRO A 143 23.90 -10.43 4.60
N ALA A 144 25.21 -10.37 4.78
CA ALA A 144 25.84 -10.34 6.10
C ALA A 144 25.44 -9.09 6.91
N HIS A 145 25.20 -7.96 6.24
CA HIS A 145 24.71 -6.74 6.89
C HIS A 145 23.26 -6.84 7.40
N ALA A 146 22.50 -7.86 6.97
CA ALA A 146 21.12 -8.09 7.38
C ALA A 146 20.98 -9.07 8.55
N GLU A 147 22.09 -9.61 9.08
CA GLU A 147 22.11 -10.62 10.16
C GLU A 147 21.33 -10.17 11.41
N GLY A 148 21.37 -8.87 11.75
CA GLY A 148 20.63 -8.31 12.88
C GLY A 148 19.15 -8.00 12.62
N ALA A 149 18.72 -7.91 11.35
CA ALA A 149 17.38 -7.45 10.99
C ALA A 149 16.32 -8.57 10.94
N LEU A 150 16.76 -9.84 10.80
CA LEU A 150 15.90 -11.03 10.85
C LEU A 150 16.30 -11.94 12.03
N ALA A 151 16.79 -11.33 13.11
CA ALA A 151 17.23 -12.00 14.33
C ALA A 151 16.06 -12.55 15.18
N ASP A 152 14.81 -12.19 14.86
CA ASP A 152 13.62 -12.55 15.64
C ASP A 152 13.11 -13.98 15.39
N ASP A 153 13.69 -14.70 14.43
CA ASP A 153 13.30 -16.09 14.13
C ASP A 153 14.25 -17.05 14.90
N THR A 154 13.87 -17.39 16.13
CA THR A 154 14.70 -18.12 17.13
C THR A 154 15.18 -19.50 16.67
N ASP A 155 14.53 -20.08 15.66
CA ASP A 155 14.81 -21.42 15.17
C ASP A 155 16.01 -21.45 14.22
N TRP A 156 16.39 -20.31 13.63
CA TRP A 156 17.46 -20.24 12.63
C TRP A 156 18.82 -20.00 13.27
N LYS A 157 19.75 -20.93 13.12
CA LYS A 157 21.10 -20.83 13.70
C LYS A 157 22.13 -20.56 12.61
N LEU A 158 23.08 -19.66 12.89
CA LEU A 158 24.20 -19.37 12.00
C LEU A 158 25.05 -20.64 11.81
N VAL A 159 25.24 -21.05 10.56
CA VAL A 159 26.04 -22.21 10.18
C VAL A 159 27.34 -21.80 9.51
N GLY A 160 27.32 -20.72 8.75
CA GLY A 160 28.49 -20.25 8.01
C GLY A 160 28.32 -18.83 7.49
N GLN A 161 29.44 -18.25 7.07
CA GLN A 161 29.49 -16.93 6.47
C GLN A 161 30.48 -16.97 5.31
N HIS A 162 30.15 -16.31 4.22
CA HIS A 162 31.01 -16.21 3.06
C HIS A 162 30.91 -14.84 2.40
N MET A 163 32.04 -14.14 2.31
CA MET A 163 32.13 -12.79 1.75
C MET A 163 31.07 -11.84 2.32
N ASN A 164 29.98 -11.64 1.56
CA ASN A 164 28.93 -10.67 1.82
C ASN A 164 27.61 -11.32 2.27
N TRP A 165 27.58 -12.62 2.53
CA TRP A 165 26.37 -13.34 2.94
C TRP A 165 26.62 -14.32 4.09
N VAL A 166 25.55 -14.61 4.83
CA VAL A 166 25.47 -15.54 5.95
C VAL A 166 24.48 -16.65 5.64
N LEU A 167 24.78 -17.86 6.12
CA LEU A 167 23.92 -19.03 6.05
C LEU A 167 23.37 -19.35 7.43
N ARG A 168 22.05 -19.46 7.53
CA ARG A 168 21.36 -19.98 8.71
C ARG A 168 20.58 -21.25 8.34
N ALA A 169 20.42 -22.14 9.31
CA ALA A 169 19.63 -23.37 9.18
C ALA A 169 18.93 -23.68 10.49
N GLU A 170 17.76 -24.33 10.45
CA GLU A 170 17.10 -24.83 11.65
C GLU A 170 17.88 -26.01 12.28
N LEU A 171 18.45 -26.87 11.43
CA LEU A 171 19.28 -28.03 11.82
C LEU A 171 20.72 -27.87 11.28
N PRO A 172 21.65 -27.25 12.04
CA PRO A 172 23.00 -26.94 11.59
C PRO A 172 23.81 -28.12 11.02
N SER A 173 23.56 -29.33 11.50
CA SER A 173 24.25 -30.55 11.06
C SER A 173 23.97 -30.90 9.59
N MET A 174 22.85 -30.44 9.03
CA MET A 174 22.43 -30.80 7.67
C MET A 174 22.96 -29.84 6.59
N ALA A 175 23.42 -28.64 6.98
CA ALA A 175 23.82 -27.58 6.06
C ALA A 175 25.28 -27.68 5.55
N ARG A 176 26.15 -28.44 6.21
CA ARG A 176 27.58 -28.57 5.83
C ARG A 176 27.86 -29.21 4.45
N PRO A 177 27.13 -30.23 3.97
CA PRO A 177 27.36 -30.82 2.66
C PRO A 177 27.15 -29.83 1.49
N LEU A 178 26.18 -28.92 1.61
CA LEU A 178 25.81 -27.96 0.56
C LEU A 178 26.85 -26.83 0.41
N LEU A 179 27.55 -26.46 1.48
CA LEU A 179 28.59 -25.42 1.46
C LEU A 179 29.76 -25.74 0.52
N ASN A 180 30.02 -27.01 0.22
CA ASN A 180 31.13 -27.44 -0.62
C ASN A 180 30.80 -27.49 -2.12
N GLU A 181 29.59 -27.10 -2.50
CA GLU A 181 29.21 -27.00 -3.91
C GLU A 181 29.60 -25.62 -4.45
N GLY A 182 30.76 -25.54 -5.11
CA GLY A 182 31.25 -24.27 -5.68
C GLY A 182 30.26 -23.58 -6.62
N ALA A 183 29.38 -24.35 -7.28
CA ALA A 183 28.30 -23.81 -8.12
C ALA A 183 27.21 -23.09 -7.32
N LEU A 184 26.82 -23.64 -6.16
CA LEU A 184 25.87 -23.03 -5.22
C LEU A 184 26.41 -21.69 -4.71
N VAL A 185 27.65 -21.72 -4.22
CA VAL A 185 28.32 -20.54 -3.66
C VAL A 185 28.45 -19.45 -4.72
N SER A 186 28.79 -19.79 -5.96
CA SER A 186 28.92 -18.80 -7.05
C SER A 186 27.59 -18.14 -7.38
N ALA A 187 26.53 -18.94 -7.59
CA ALA A 187 25.20 -18.43 -7.99
C ALA A 187 24.56 -17.57 -6.88
N VAL A 188 24.62 -18.03 -5.63
CA VAL A 188 24.11 -17.28 -4.48
C VAL A 188 24.93 -16.03 -4.25
N SER A 189 26.25 -16.10 -4.33
CA SER A 189 27.11 -14.92 -4.13
C SER A 189 26.79 -13.85 -5.17
N GLN A 190 26.61 -14.19 -6.45
CA GLN A 190 26.22 -13.23 -7.48
C GLN A 190 24.88 -12.55 -7.17
N LEU A 191 23.89 -13.31 -6.71
CA LEU A 191 22.59 -12.77 -6.34
C LEU A 191 22.69 -11.85 -5.10
N MET A 192 23.45 -12.26 -4.09
CA MET A 192 23.61 -11.51 -2.83
C MET A 192 24.47 -10.24 -2.98
N HIS A 193 25.10 -9.99 -4.13
CA HIS A 193 25.73 -8.71 -4.43
C HIS A 193 24.72 -7.60 -4.72
N PHE A 194 23.48 -7.94 -5.09
CA PHE A 194 22.46 -6.93 -5.37
C PHE A 194 21.92 -6.34 -4.06
N PRO A 195 21.86 -5.00 -3.94
CA PRO A 195 21.45 -4.33 -2.70
C PRO A 195 19.97 -4.57 -2.33
N TRP A 196 19.17 -5.00 -3.30
CA TRP A 196 17.75 -5.26 -3.11
C TRP A 196 17.47 -6.66 -2.54
N VAL A 197 18.41 -7.62 -2.62
CA VAL A 197 18.17 -8.96 -2.08
C VAL A 197 18.20 -8.91 -0.56
N LYS A 198 17.12 -9.39 0.07
CA LYS A 198 16.98 -9.44 1.52
C LYS A 198 17.28 -10.82 2.07
N ALA A 199 16.72 -11.85 1.42
CA ALA A 199 16.92 -13.23 1.82
C ALA A 199 16.65 -14.18 0.65
N VAL A 200 17.30 -15.34 0.70
CA VAL A 200 16.93 -16.53 -0.06
C VAL A 200 16.63 -17.61 0.96
N ARG A 201 15.34 -17.88 1.15
CA ARG A 201 14.84 -18.92 2.03
C ARG A 201 14.56 -20.17 1.20
N GLN A 202 14.88 -21.31 1.76
CA GLN A 202 14.60 -22.61 1.20
C GLN A 202 13.97 -23.44 2.30
N ASP A 203 12.82 -24.05 2.00
CA ASP A 203 12.11 -24.91 2.92
C ASP A 203 11.62 -26.18 2.19
N THR A 204 10.73 -26.93 2.83
CA THR A 204 10.14 -28.15 2.26
C THR A 204 9.12 -27.89 1.16
N LYS A 205 8.66 -26.65 0.99
CA LYS A 205 7.68 -26.24 -0.01
C LYS A 205 8.36 -25.67 -1.24
N GLY A 206 9.49 -24.99 -1.08
CA GLY A 206 10.14 -24.31 -2.17
C GLY A 206 11.38 -23.50 -1.80
N VAL A 207 11.85 -22.77 -2.81
CA VAL A 207 12.83 -21.72 -2.69
C VAL A 207 12.10 -20.39 -2.85
N GLU A 208 12.24 -19.50 -1.88
CA GLU A 208 11.72 -18.16 -1.84
C GLU A 208 12.89 -17.17 -1.85
N ILE A 209 12.91 -16.27 -2.83
CA ILE A 209 13.86 -15.17 -2.91
C ILE A 209 13.09 -13.90 -2.62
N LEU A 210 13.38 -13.29 -1.48
CA LEU A 210 12.80 -12.03 -1.03
C LEU A 210 13.73 -10.88 -1.41
N MET A 211 13.19 -9.94 -2.15
CA MET A 211 13.87 -8.71 -2.55
C MET A 211 13.05 -7.51 -2.10
N GLY A 212 13.71 -6.45 -1.66
CA GLY A 212 13.08 -5.15 -1.47
C GLY A 212 12.71 -4.51 -2.80
N LEU A 213 11.85 -3.49 -2.73
CA LEU A 213 11.46 -2.73 -3.91
C LEU A 213 12.68 -2.10 -4.58
N MET A 214 12.79 -2.30 -5.89
CA MET A 214 13.86 -1.78 -6.74
C MET A 214 13.28 -0.89 -7.82
N PRO A 215 14.05 -0.01 -8.47
CA PRO A 215 13.56 0.73 -9.62
C PRO A 215 12.98 -0.23 -10.70
N PRO A 216 11.82 0.05 -11.31
CA PRO A 216 11.16 -0.87 -12.23
C PRO A 216 12.04 -1.37 -13.38
N GLU A 217 12.96 -0.54 -13.88
CA GLU A 217 13.92 -0.89 -14.93
C GLU A 217 14.85 -2.06 -14.58
N HIS A 218 15.04 -2.34 -13.29
CA HIS A 218 15.85 -3.45 -12.80
C HIS A 218 15.03 -4.72 -12.55
N LEU A 219 13.69 -4.64 -12.57
CA LEU A 219 12.82 -5.75 -12.21
C LEU A 219 13.03 -6.97 -13.12
N SER A 220 12.89 -6.80 -14.43
CA SER A 220 13.01 -7.89 -15.40
C SER A 220 14.33 -8.66 -15.30
N PRO A 221 15.52 -8.01 -15.38
CA PRO A 221 16.80 -8.71 -15.25
C PRO A 221 16.97 -9.34 -13.86
N MET A 222 16.46 -8.70 -12.80
CA MET A 222 16.58 -9.23 -11.44
C MET A 222 15.73 -10.49 -11.24
N VAL A 223 14.47 -10.47 -11.67
CA VAL A 223 13.58 -11.63 -11.60
C VAL A 223 14.16 -12.80 -12.40
N ARG A 224 14.72 -12.54 -13.58
CA ARG A 224 15.39 -13.60 -14.38
C ARG A 224 16.56 -14.23 -13.63
N ASN A 225 17.44 -13.41 -13.06
CA ASN A 225 18.58 -13.90 -12.27
C ASN A 225 18.11 -14.69 -11.04
N ALA A 226 17.11 -14.18 -10.33
CA ALA A 226 16.50 -14.87 -9.19
C ALA A 226 15.92 -16.24 -9.60
N LEU A 227 15.19 -16.31 -10.72
CA LEU A 227 14.63 -17.56 -11.25
C LEU A 227 15.71 -18.58 -11.64
N VAL A 228 16.81 -18.12 -12.25
CA VAL A 228 17.95 -18.99 -12.56
C VAL A 228 18.55 -19.57 -11.28
N VAL A 229 18.80 -18.73 -10.27
CA VAL A 229 19.35 -19.16 -8.99
C VAL A 229 18.40 -20.11 -8.25
N ALA A 230 17.11 -19.78 -8.19
CA ALA A 230 16.10 -20.63 -7.57
C ALA A 230 16.02 -22.02 -8.23
N ARG A 231 16.05 -22.09 -9.56
CA ARG A 231 16.06 -23.38 -10.29
C ARG A 231 17.33 -24.17 -10.04
N LEU A 232 18.49 -23.51 -9.98
CA LEU A 232 19.75 -24.17 -9.61
C LEU A 232 19.67 -24.74 -8.19
N LEU A 233 19.15 -23.97 -7.24
CA LEU A 233 18.93 -24.42 -5.86
C LEU A 233 17.99 -25.63 -5.78
N VAL A 234 16.90 -25.63 -6.55
CA VAL A 234 16.00 -26.79 -6.64
C VAL A 234 16.74 -28.03 -7.17
N LYS A 235 17.55 -27.88 -8.23
CA LYS A 235 18.30 -28.99 -8.82
C LYS A 235 19.37 -29.57 -7.89
N LEU A 236 20.02 -28.74 -7.08
CA LEU A 236 21.05 -29.20 -6.14
C LEU A 236 20.45 -29.90 -4.92
N ASN A 237 19.19 -29.64 -4.60
CA ASN A 237 18.52 -30.21 -3.43
C ASN A 237 17.56 -31.38 -3.73
N GLY A 238 17.26 -31.65 -5.00
CA GLY A 238 16.39 -32.76 -5.46
C GLY A 238 17.16 -34.05 -5.65
#